data_AF-A0A2P8CZG3-F1
#
_entry.id   AF-A0A2P8CZG3-F1
#
_cell.length_a   1.000
_cell.length_b   1.000
_cell.length_c   1.000
_cell.angle_alpha   90.00
_cell.angle_beta   90.00
_cell.angle_gamma   90.00
#
_symmetry.space_group_name_H-M   'P 1'
#
loop_
_entity.id
_entity.type
_entity.pdbx_description
1 polymer ?
#
loop_
_entity_poly.entity_id
_entity_poly.type
_entity_poly.pdbx_seq_one_letter_code
_entity_poly.pdbx_strand_id
1 'polypeptide(L)'
;MSIINKLLRLFTGNKQPQSAAAPDPAVPGMPFSWSRSNDEETRAMELRIKAWLVACLRRQGPMPFSWESGSDEAFLSFSEPAGADQQYFYDLEDYLIRKLDIPSAGEFAMNGNGTVRITGNTVKVQYSSVLRELIDYDEVNEKEVYGAEEQDSGELVLFTI
;
A
#
# COMPACT_ATOMS: atom_id res chain seq x y z
N MET A 1 -23.66 -10.93 -66.42
CA MET A 1 -22.23 -11.26 -66.60
C MET A 1 -21.47 -10.52 -65.52
N SER A 2 -21.01 -11.23 -64.48
CA SER A 2 -19.58 -11.59 -64.23
C SER A 2 -18.77 -10.43 -63.66
N ILE A 3 -17.86 -10.53 -62.67
CA ILE A 3 -17.20 -11.57 -61.84
C ILE A 3 -16.51 -10.71 -60.75
N ILE A 4 -16.82 -10.86 -59.45
CA ILE A 4 -16.07 -11.67 -58.47
C ILE A 4 -14.70 -11.09 -58.02
N ASN A 5 -14.67 -10.73 -56.73
CA ASN A 5 -13.64 -10.98 -55.70
C ASN A 5 -12.40 -10.10 -55.47
N LYS A 6 -12.13 -10.02 -54.15
CA LYS A 6 -10.87 -9.86 -53.40
C LYS A 6 -10.33 -8.44 -53.19
N LEU A 7 -10.46 -7.93 -51.96
CA LEU A 7 -9.35 -8.01 -50.99
C LEU A 7 -9.78 -7.56 -49.58
N LEU A 8 -9.94 -8.55 -48.70
CA LEU A 8 -9.76 -8.41 -47.26
C LEU A 8 -8.28 -8.10 -46.96
N ARG A 9 -8.01 -7.02 -46.23
CA ARG A 9 -6.89 -6.88 -45.28
C ARG A 9 -7.42 -6.01 -44.13
N LEU A 10 -7.96 -6.60 -43.07
CA LEU A 10 -7.23 -6.85 -41.82
C LEU A 10 -6.33 -5.68 -41.42
N PHE A 11 -6.94 -4.60 -40.93
CA PHE A 11 -6.28 -3.69 -39.99
C PHE A 11 -6.40 -4.27 -38.58
N THR A 12 -5.72 -5.39 -38.35
CA THR A 12 -5.28 -5.77 -37.00
C THR A 12 -4.16 -4.82 -36.63
N GLY A 13 -4.54 -3.68 -36.05
CA GLY A 13 -3.61 -2.81 -35.34
C GLY A 13 -3.06 -3.59 -34.16
N ASN A 14 -1.83 -4.10 -34.33
CA ASN A 14 -0.96 -4.58 -33.26
C ASN A 14 -0.89 -3.50 -32.19
N LYS A 15 -1.71 -3.61 -31.13
CA LYS A 15 -1.40 -2.99 -29.85
C LYS A 15 -0.21 -3.77 -29.32
N GLN A 16 0.96 -3.22 -29.57
CA GLN A 16 2.20 -3.55 -28.90
C GLN A 16 1.88 -3.73 -27.39
N PRO A 17 2.17 -4.87 -26.76
CA PRO A 17 2.05 -4.96 -25.32
C PRO A 17 2.94 -3.87 -24.76
N GLN A 18 2.33 -2.91 -24.04
CA GLN A 18 3.08 -2.01 -23.17
C GLN A 18 3.90 -2.93 -22.28
N SER A 19 5.22 -2.89 -22.50
CA SER A 19 6.20 -3.54 -21.65
C SER A 19 5.81 -3.21 -20.22
N ALA A 20 5.57 -4.25 -19.42
CA ALA A 20 5.47 -4.08 -17.98
C ALA A 20 6.64 -3.21 -17.55
N ALA A 21 6.35 -2.14 -16.80
CA ALA A 21 7.38 -1.31 -16.22
C ALA A 21 8.37 -2.26 -15.52
N ALA A 22 9.67 -2.07 -15.81
CA ALA A 22 10.69 -2.83 -15.11
C ALA A 22 10.48 -2.64 -13.60
N PRO A 23 10.62 -3.68 -12.78
CA PRO A 23 10.60 -3.51 -11.34
C PRO A 23 11.63 -2.45 -10.95
N ASP A 24 11.25 -1.57 -10.02
CA ASP A 24 12.11 -0.48 -9.56
C ASP A 24 13.50 -1.03 -9.18
N PRO A 25 14.57 -0.28 -9.48
CA PRO A 25 15.91 -0.70 -9.13
C PRO A 25 15.98 -0.90 -7.62
N ALA A 26 16.48 -2.08 -7.22
CA ALA A 26 16.68 -2.43 -5.82
C ALA A 26 17.35 -1.28 -5.06
N VAL A 27 16.75 -0.90 -3.91
CA VAL A 27 17.32 0.09 -3.00
C VAL A 27 18.75 -0.36 -2.64
N PRO A 28 19.78 0.47 -2.89
CA PRO A 28 21.17 0.10 -2.63
C PRO A 28 21.36 -0.29 -1.16
N GLY A 29 21.70 -1.56 -0.90
CA GLY A 29 22.00 -2.07 0.44
C GLY A 29 21.08 -3.17 0.95
N MET A 30 19.92 -3.40 0.34
CA MET A 30 19.06 -4.53 0.73
C MET A 30 19.45 -5.83 0.01
N PRO A 31 19.66 -6.95 0.72
CA PRO A 31 19.92 -8.23 0.08
C PRO A 31 18.71 -8.65 -0.75
N PHE A 32 18.94 -8.98 -2.01
CA PHE A 32 17.94 -9.32 -3.03
C PHE A 32 16.92 -10.42 -2.64
N SER A 33 17.22 -11.23 -1.62
CA SER A 33 16.29 -12.22 -1.07
C SER A 33 15.20 -11.62 -0.18
N TRP A 34 15.48 -10.50 0.52
CA TRP A 34 14.53 -9.82 1.40
C TRP A 34 13.43 -9.07 0.64
N SER A 35 13.76 -8.45 -0.50
CA SER A 35 12.75 -7.79 -1.35
C SER A 35 11.78 -8.80 -1.97
N ARG A 36 12.28 -9.97 -2.40
CA ARG A 36 11.44 -11.05 -2.94
C ARG A 36 10.52 -11.69 -1.91
N SER A 37 10.99 -11.93 -0.69
CA SER A 37 10.12 -12.46 0.38
C SER A 37 9.02 -11.48 0.76
N ASN A 38 9.35 -10.17 0.79
CA ASN A 38 8.36 -9.13 1.03
C ASN A 38 7.26 -9.11 -0.05
N ASP A 39 7.62 -9.29 -1.33
CA ASP A 39 6.64 -9.30 -2.43
C ASP A 39 5.69 -10.50 -2.38
N GLU A 40 6.21 -11.70 -2.09
CA GLU A 40 5.40 -12.93 -2.02
C GLU A 40 4.41 -12.89 -0.85
N GLU A 41 4.88 -12.49 0.34
CA GLU A 41 4.03 -12.36 1.53
C GLU A 41 2.97 -11.27 1.34
N THR A 42 3.36 -10.10 0.81
CA THR A 42 2.44 -9.00 0.52
C THR A 42 1.36 -9.44 -0.46
N ARG A 43 1.72 -10.22 -1.50
CA ARG A 43 0.76 -10.77 -2.45
C ARG A 43 -0.16 -11.82 -1.79
N ALA A 44 0.37 -12.65 -0.89
CA ALA A 44 -0.43 -13.61 -0.17
C ALA A 44 -1.47 -12.92 0.74
N MET A 45 -1.08 -11.85 1.43
CA MET A 45 -2.01 -11.01 2.21
C MET A 45 -3.09 -10.40 1.32
N GLU A 46 -2.69 -9.81 0.18
CA GLU A 46 -3.63 -9.22 -0.78
C GLU A 46 -4.72 -10.22 -1.17
N LEU A 47 -4.34 -11.46 -1.50
CA LEU A 47 -5.29 -12.50 -1.88
C LEU A 47 -6.28 -12.85 -0.76
N ARG A 48 -5.86 -12.80 0.51
CA ARG A 48 -6.73 -13.06 1.66
C ARG A 48 -7.74 -11.94 1.88
N ILE A 49 -7.29 -10.68 1.79
CA ILE A 49 -8.15 -9.52 2.14
C ILE A 49 -8.96 -8.97 0.97
N LYS A 50 -8.54 -9.21 -0.28
CA LYS A 50 -9.08 -8.50 -1.46
C LYS A 50 -10.60 -8.57 -1.59
N ALA A 51 -11.17 -9.77 -1.50
CA ALA A 51 -12.62 -9.95 -1.65
C ALA A 51 -13.39 -9.28 -0.50
N TRP A 52 -12.89 -9.45 0.73
CA TRP A 52 -13.47 -8.84 1.93
C TRP A 52 -13.41 -7.32 1.89
N LEU A 53 -12.25 -6.74 1.56
CA LEU A 53 -12.04 -5.30 1.52
C LEU A 53 -12.93 -4.64 0.47
N VAL A 54 -13.05 -5.23 -0.73
CA VAL A 54 -13.98 -4.73 -1.76
C VAL A 54 -15.43 -4.77 -1.27
N ALA A 55 -15.84 -5.86 -0.61
CA ALA A 55 -17.19 -5.95 -0.05
C ALA A 55 -17.44 -4.90 1.04
N CYS A 56 -16.46 -4.68 1.92
CA CYS A 56 -16.50 -3.68 2.98
C CYS A 56 -16.65 -2.26 2.41
N LEU A 57 -15.77 -1.88 1.48
CA LEU A 57 -15.76 -0.57 0.83
C LEU A 57 -17.02 -0.31 0.00
N ARG A 58 -17.59 -1.33 -0.65
CA ARG A 58 -18.87 -1.19 -1.37
C ARG A 58 -20.05 -0.98 -0.42
N ARG A 59 -20.01 -1.57 0.77
CA ARG A 59 -21.09 -1.49 1.76
C ARG A 59 -21.06 -0.17 2.53
N GLN A 60 -19.89 0.32 2.90
CA GLN A 60 -19.72 1.41 3.86
C GLN A 60 -19.07 2.65 3.26
N GLY A 61 -18.52 2.55 2.05
CA GLY A 61 -17.77 3.62 1.42
C GLY A 61 -16.30 3.60 1.83
N PRO A 62 -15.61 4.75 1.69
CA PRO A 62 -14.20 4.88 2.04
C PRO A 62 -13.92 4.52 3.51
N MET A 63 -12.81 3.85 3.75
CA MET A 63 -12.37 3.41 5.08
C MET A 63 -11.19 4.28 5.54
N PRO A 64 -11.42 5.24 6.45
CA PRO A 64 -10.33 6.02 7.05
C PRO A 64 -9.55 5.17 8.05
N PHE A 65 -8.26 5.45 8.15
CA PHE A 65 -7.36 4.85 9.14
C PHE A 65 -6.29 5.84 9.56
N SER A 66 -5.67 5.58 10.70
CA SER A 66 -4.46 6.26 11.19
C SER A 66 -3.41 5.24 11.56
N TRP A 67 -2.15 5.66 11.64
CA TRP A 67 -1.09 4.83 12.18
C TRP A 67 -0.12 5.62 13.04
N GLU A 68 0.51 4.87 13.93
CA GLU A 68 1.63 5.29 14.76
C GLU A 68 2.68 4.18 14.63
N SER A 69 3.93 4.55 14.37
CA SER A 69 5.03 3.60 14.33
C SER A 69 6.33 4.19 14.85
N GLY A 70 7.24 3.34 15.28
CA GLY A 70 8.48 3.74 15.92
C GLY A 70 8.82 2.81 17.08
N SER A 71 10.01 3.00 17.67
CA SER A 71 10.51 2.15 18.76
C SER A 71 10.59 0.66 18.35
N ASP A 72 9.56 -0.12 18.65
CA ASP A 72 9.52 -1.57 18.53
C ASP A 72 8.35 -2.09 17.67
N GLU A 73 7.39 -1.22 17.28
CA GLU A 73 6.21 -1.65 16.54
C GLU A 73 5.58 -0.57 15.64
N ALA A 74 4.65 -1.00 14.79
CA ALA A 74 3.77 -0.17 13.97
C ALA A 74 2.33 -0.65 14.14
N PHE A 75 1.40 0.29 14.31
CA PHE A 75 -0.01 -0.01 14.50
C PHE A 75 -0.89 0.79 13.56
N LEU A 76 -1.88 0.12 12.97
CA LEU A 76 -2.95 0.81 12.23
C LEU A 76 -4.27 0.74 12.99
N SER A 77 -4.93 1.89 13.08
CA SER A 77 -6.26 2.02 13.67
C SER A 77 -7.30 2.27 12.57
N PHE A 78 -8.30 1.41 12.49
CA PHE A 78 -9.43 1.54 11.57
C PHE A 78 -10.70 1.89 12.34
N SER A 79 -11.63 2.60 11.68
CA SER A 79 -13.01 2.65 12.17
C SER A 79 -13.67 1.29 11.91
N GLU A 80 -13.71 0.44 12.95
CA GLU A 80 -14.26 -0.90 12.83
C GLU A 80 -15.73 -0.88 12.40
N PRO A 81 -16.07 -1.56 11.30
CA PRO A 81 -17.44 -1.84 10.99
C PRO A 81 -17.99 -2.97 11.84
N ALA A 82 -19.19 -2.76 12.37
CA ALA A 82 -19.90 -3.75 13.17
C ALA A 82 -19.90 -5.15 12.51
N GLY A 83 -19.39 -6.14 13.24
CA GLY A 83 -19.43 -7.56 12.88
C GLY A 83 -18.39 -8.01 11.85
N ALA A 84 -17.34 -7.24 11.61
CA ALA A 84 -16.21 -7.69 10.80
C ALA A 84 -15.30 -8.65 11.59
N ASP A 85 -14.75 -9.65 10.90
CA ASP A 85 -13.81 -10.61 11.47
C ASP A 85 -12.44 -9.94 11.64
N GLN A 86 -11.96 -9.94 12.88
CA GLN A 86 -10.74 -9.27 13.33
C GLN A 86 -9.50 -9.73 12.55
N GLN A 87 -9.49 -10.98 12.06
CA GLN A 87 -8.38 -11.50 11.28
C GLN A 87 -8.16 -10.73 9.97
N TYR A 88 -9.23 -10.25 9.32
CA TYR A 88 -9.07 -9.45 8.10
C TYR A 88 -8.51 -8.06 8.38
N PHE A 89 -8.74 -7.50 9.58
CA PHE A 89 -8.13 -6.24 9.96
C PHE A 89 -6.63 -6.40 10.21
N TYR A 90 -6.22 -7.47 10.88
CA TYR A 90 -4.80 -7.77 11.05
C TYR A 90 -4.09 -8.00 9.70
N ASP A 91 -4.70 -8.77 8.80
CA ASP A 91 -4.13 -8.96 7.46
C ASP A 91 -4.09 -7.65 6.64
N LEU A 92 -5.07 -6.75 6.84
CA LEU A 92 -5.10 -5.44 6.18
C LEU A 92 -4.05 -4.49 6.75
N GLU A 93 -3.87 -4.50 8.07
CA GLU A 93 -2.84 -3.75 8.78
C GLU A 93 -1.45 -4.10 8.27
N ASP A 94 -1.07 -5.39 8.33
CA ASP A 94 0.22 -5.87 7.82
C ASP A 94 0.43 -5.53 6.35
N TYR A 95 -0.63 -5.68 5.54
CA TYR A 95 -0.60 -5.36 4.12
C TYR A 95 -0.32 -3.86 3.87
N LEU A 96 -0.97 -2.97 4.62
CA LEU A 96 -0.79 -1.53 4.47
C LEU A 96 0.56 -1.06 5.02
N ILE A 97 1.04 -1.63 6.13
CA ILE A 97 2.40 -1.36 6.65
C ILE A 97 3.43 -1.60 5.55
N ARG A 98 3.32 -2.74 4.85
CA ARG A 98 4.24 -3.09 3.76
C ARG A 98 4.04 -2.26 2.50
N LYS A 99 2.79 -1.92 2.14
CA LYS A 99 2.49 -1.16 0.92
C LYS A 99 2.84 0.32 1.00
N LEU A 100 2.86 0.86 2.21
CA LEU A 100 3.18 2.26 2.47
C LEU A 100 4.59 2.44 3.04
N ASP A 101 5.39 1.37 3.08
CA ASP A 101 6.73 1.34 3.65
C ASP A 101 6.78 1.95 5.08
N ILE A 102 5.74 1.68 5.89
CA ILE A 102 5.67 2.17 7.26
C ILE A 102 6.72 1.43 8.08
N PRO A 103 7.71 2.13 8.64
CA PRO A 103 8.81 1.48 9.33
C PRO A 103 8.32 1.01 10.71
N SER A 104 8.60 -0.25 11.04
CA SER A 104 8.01 -0.93 12.21
C SER A 104 8.87 -0.95 13.47
N ALA A 105 10.14 -0.58 13.39
CA ALA A 105 11.02 -0.50 14.57
C ALA A 105 12.26 0.36 14.25
N GLY A 106 12.75 1.09 15.26
CA GLY A 106 13.96 1.92 15.19
C GLY A 106 13.86 3.24 15.95
N GLU A 107 14.91 4.04 15.85
CA GLU A 107 15.05 5.35 16.50
C GLU A 107 14.32 6.45 15.71
N PHE A 108 13.02 6.27 15.50
CA PHE A 108 12.15 7.23 14.85
C PHE A 108 10.73 7.10 15.38
N ALA A 109 9.91 8.11 15.08
CA ALA A 109 8.46 8.06 15.22
C ALA A 109 7.82 8.52 13.91
N MET A 110 6.87 7.75 13.41
CA MET A 110 6.07 8.09 12.23
C MET A 110 4.60 8.06 12.60
N ASN A 111 3.92 9.16 12.36
CA ASN A 111 2.47 9.25 12.52
C ASN A 111 1.83 9.60 11.19
N GLY A 112 0.71 8.97 10.87
CA GLY A 112 0.02 9.25 9.63
C GLY A 112 -1.45 8.89 9.63
N ASN A 113 -2.09 9.23 8.54
CA ASN A 113 -3.47 8.89 8.27
C ASN A 113 -3.67 8.61 6.79
N GLY A 114 -4.71 7.86 6.50
CA GLY A 114 -5.07 7.55 5.14
C GLY A 114 -6.53 7.17 4.99
N THR A 115 -6.91 6.95 3.74
CA THR A 115 -8.25 6.49 3.40
C THR A 115 -8.15 5.49 2.25
N VAL A 116 -8.66 4.28 2.49
CA VAL A 116 -8.82 3.26 1.45
C VAL A 116 -10.16 3.47 0.76
N ARG A 117 -10.18 3.50 -0.57
CA ARG A 117 -11.41 3.72 -1.36
C ARG A 117 -11.38 3.00 -2.70
N ILE A 118 -12.58 2.72 -3.22
CA ILE A 118 -12.74 2.24 -4.60
C ILE A 118 -12.85 3.46 -5.53
N THR A 119 -12.01 3.49 -6.57
CA THR A 119 -12.08 4.45 -7.67
C THR A 119 -12.13 3.68 -8.99
N GLY A 120 -13.28 3.68 -9.67
CA GLY A 120 -13.48 2.87 -10.87
C GLY A 120 -13.33 1.38 -10.58
N ASN A 121 -12.38 0.72 -11.26
CA ASN A 121 -12.07 -0.70 -11.05
C ASN A 121 -10.82 -0.93 -10.15
N THR A 122 -10.41 0.08 -9.38
CA THR A 122 -9.21 -0.02 -8.53
C THR A 122 -9.55 0.29 -7.08
N VAL A 123 -8.91 -0.43 -6.16
CA VAL A 123 -8.83 -0.05 -4.75
C VAL A 123 -7.55 0.75 -4.57
N LYS A 124 -7.68 1.95 -4.00
CA LYS A 124 -6.59 2.89 -3.79
C LYS A 124 -6.51 3.31 -2.33
N VAL A 125 -5.32 3.69 -1.91
CA VAL A 125 -5.07 4.38 -0.65
C VAL A 125 -4.57 5.78 -0.94
N GLN A 126 -5.18 6.78 -0.30
CA GLN A 126 -4.63 8.13 -0.20
C GLN A 126 -4.10 8.31 1.22
N TYR A 127 -2.90 8.85 1.39
CA TYR A 127 -2.24 8.90 2.69
C TYR A 127 -1.41 10.18 2.90
N SER A 128 -1.12 10.48 4.16
CA SER A 128 -0.23 11.55 4.60
C SER A 128 0.41 11.18 5.93
N SER A 129 1.67 11.57 6.12
CA SER A 129 2.46 11.20 7.29
C SER A 129 3.52 12.22 7.65
N VAL A 130 3.99 12.11 8.89
CA VAL A 130 5.12 12.87 9.42
C VAL A 130 6.06 11.88 10.10
N LEU A 131 7.31 11.83 9.63
CA LEU A 131 8.41 11.09 10.21
C LEU A 131 9.29 12.03 11.04
N ARG A 132 9.73 11.57 12.20
CA ARG A 132 10.67 12.25 13.08
C ARG A 132 11.74 11.27 13.53
N GLU A 133 13.00 11.61 13.34
CA GLU A 133 14.12 10.81 13.87
C GLU A 133 14.34 11.13 15.34
N LEU A 134 14.57 10.10 16.16
CA LEU A 134 14.97 10.26 17.55
C LEU A 134 16.47 10.55 17.59
N ILE A 135 16.85 11.74 18.05
CA ILE A 135 18.26 12.16 18.10
C ILE A 135 18.89 11.87 19.46
N ASP A 136 18.10 12.02 20.53
CA ASP A 136 18.59 11.88 21.90
C ASP A 136 17.43 11.54 22.85
N TYR A 137 17.77 11.06 24.04
CA TYR A 137 16.84 10.84 25.14
C TYR A 137 17.27 11.69 26.34
N ASP A 138 16.47 12.70 26.68
CA ASP A 138 16.69 13.52 27.87
C ASP A 138 16.35 12.71 29.12
N GLU A 139 17.37 12.08 29.70
CA GLU A 139 17.27 11.27 30.92
C GLU A 139 16.77 12.06 32.15
N VAL A 140 16.94 13.39 32.16
CA VAL A 140 16.53 14.23 33.30
C VAL A 140 15.03 14.46 33.29
N ASN A 141 14.45 14.64 32.11
CA ASN A 141 13.02 14.88 31.93
C ASN A 141 12.24 13.65 31.46
N GLU A 142 12.93 12.52 31.24
CA GLU A 142 12.41 11.28 30.68
C GLU A 142 11.69 11.51 29.33
N LYS A 143 12.34 12.25 28.42
CA LYS A 143 11.74 12.69 27.15
C LYS A 143 12.62 12.42 25.95
N GLU A 144 11.97 11.96 24.90
CA GLU A 144 12.55 11.82 23.56
C GLU A 144 12.77 13.19 22.92
N VAL A 145 13.94 13.37 22.34
CA VAL A 145 14.34 14.58 21.59
C VAL A 145 14.36 14.23 20.11
N TYR A 146 13.39 14.80 19.40
CA TYR A 146 13.22 14.57 17.98
C TYR A 146 13.96 15.60 17.12
N GLY A 147 14.43 15.13 15.97
CA GLY A 147 15.06 15.92 14.93
C GLY A 147 14.10 16.68 14.03
N ALA A 148 14.58 16.95 12.81
CA ALA A 148 13.75 17.56 11.78
C ALA A 148 12.59 16.63 11.40
N GLU A 149 11.46 17.24 11.02
CA GLU A 149 10.31 16.51 10.51
C GLU A 149 10.43 16.32 9.00
N GLU A 150 10.13 15.10 8.54
CA GLU A 150 9.94 14.78 7.14
C GLU A 150 8.46 14.47 6.88
N GLN A 151 7.90 15.05 5.83
CA GLN A 151 6.50 14.84 5.45
C GLN A 151 6.44 14.00 4.18
N ASP A 152 5.61 12.96 4.19
CA ASP A 152 5.29 12.18 2.99
C ASP A 152 3.77 12.09 2.81
N SER A 153 3.31 12.20 1.56
CA SER A 153 1.90 12.07 1.22
C SER A 153 1.72 11.64 -0.24
N GLY A 154 0.68 10.86 -0.51
CA GLY A 154 0.49 10.30 -1.84
C GLY A 154 -0.84 9.59 -2.05
N GLU A 155 -0.97 9.02 -3.25
CA GLU A 155 -2.02 8.07 -3.60
C GLU A 155 -1.39 6.86 -4.27
N LEU A 156 -1.70 5.66 -3.78
CA LEU A 156 -1.18 4.39 -4.28
C LEU A 156 -2.34 3.46 -4.66
N VAL A 157 -2.17 2.74 -5.77
CA VAL A 157 -3.09 1.65 -6.15
C VAL A 157 -2.71 0.41 -5.36
N LEU A 158 -3.62 -0.07 -4.50
CA LEU A 158 -3.41 -1.32 -3.77
C LEU A 158 -3.57 -2.51 -4.72
N PHE A 159 -4.73 -2.57 -5.40
CA PHE A 159 -5.01 -3.61 -6.39
C PHE A 159 -6.19 -3.24 -7.32
N THR A 160 -6.31 -4.01 -8.40
CA THR A 160 -7.46 -3.93 -9.34
C THR A 160 -8.53 -4.95 -8.94
N ILE A 161 -9.81 -4.60 -9.03
CA ILE A 161 -10.95 -5.47 -8.71
C ILE A 161 -11.14 -6.54 -9.78
#